data_AF-A0A3M1HTZ6-F1
#
_entry.id   AF-A0A3M1HTZ6-F1
#
_cell.length_a   1.000
_cell.length_b   1.000
_cell.length_c   1.000
_cell.angle_alpha   90.00
_cell.angle_beta   90.00
_cell.angle_gamma   90.00
#
_symmetry.space_group_name_H-M   'P 1'
#
loop_
_entity.id
_entity.type
_entity.pdbx_description
1 polymer ?
#
loop_
_entity_poly.entity_id
_entity_poly.type
_entity_poly.pdbx_seq_one_letter_code
_entity_poly.pdbx_strand_id
1 'polypeptide(L)'
;MSGSDFWKAKIAAFLHDPLEKAFVLMRGESHERIADEAAREIFGEELLELRDQTKGLKDAIKRADWFASGADRPNLPRDFGGAPFWDKPEIVHPLTGKAIRLDEDLLGDFSKDEFKRMSAAHLARLANSFRENSEGGDHDWRAAFFALWRYGDEVSVGESSDKNKPKPNLWRVSPADSRTPDHGILEHLSLASAFTGASLSGKRPALLLVSFGPVQGFIAEARKMNDLWAGSHLLSAITFSAIWEVARRYGPDAV
;
A
#
# COMPACT_ATOMS: atom_id res chain seq x y z
N MET A 1 -17.09 12.04 11.51
CA MET A 1 -16.15 12.07 10.39
C MET A 1 -16.94 12.24 9.11
N SER A 2 -16.56 13.22 8.30
CA SER A 2 -17.09 13.41 6.94
C SER A 2 -16.66 12.27 6.01
N GLY A 3 -17.20 12.24 4.78
CA GLY A 3 -16.72 11.32 3.76
C GLY A 3 -15.26 11.59 3.37
N SER A 4 -14.81 12.85 3.43
CA SER A 4 -13.42 13.24 3.18
C SER A 4 -12.49 12.76 4.32
N ASP A 5 -12.90 12.93 5.58
CA ASP A 5 -12.12 12.49 6.75
C ASP A 5 -11.87 10.97 6.73
N PHE A 6 -12.81 10.19 6.20
CA PHE A 6 -12.64 8.75 6.03
C PHE A 6 -11.42 8.45 5.13
N TRP A 7 -11.35 9.06 3.95
CA TRP A 7 -10.24 8.86 3.01
C TRP A 7 -8.92 9.43 3.53
N LYS A 8 -8.95 10.59 4.20
CA LYS A 8 -7.77 11.12 4.89
C LYS A 8 -7.24 10.15 5.94
N ALA A 9 -8.10 9.57 6.76
CA ALA A 9 -7.69 8.54 7.73
C ALA A 9 -7.08 7.31 7.07
N LYS A 10 -7.62 6.88 5.92
CA LYS A 10 -7.06 5.78 5.13
C LYS A 10 -5.68 6.12 4.55
N ILE A 11 -5.50 7.33 4.04
CA ILE A 11 -4.21 7.83 3.52
C ILE A 11 -3.19 7.95 4.66
N ALA A 12 -3.58 8.48 5.82
CA ALA A 12 -2.71 8.58 6.99
C ALA A 12 -2.22 7.20 7.45
N ALA A 13 -3.08 6.18 7.38
CA ALA A 13 -2.69 4.79 7.65
C ALA A 13 -1.80 4.21 6.54
N PHE A 14 -2.12 4.48 5.27
CA PHE A 14 -1.35 4.02 4.12
C PHE A 14 0.06 4.63 4.07
N LEU A 15 0.25 5.82 4.64
CA LEU A 15 1.52 6.53 4.67
C LEU A 15 2.19 6.51 6.05
N HIS A 16 1.76 5.64 6.97
CA HIS A 16 2.36 5.59 8.31
C HIS A 16 3.82 5.10 8.28
N ASP A 17 4.15 4.30 7.26
CA ASP A 17 5.49 3.83 6.94
C ASP A 17 5.89 4.30 5.54
N PRO A 18 7.15 4.69 5.31
CA PRO A 18 7.63 5.07 3.99
C PRO A 18 7.88 3.83 3.11
N LEU A 19 7.72 3.93 1.79
CA LEU A 19 7.93 2.80 0.87
C LEU A 19 9.37 2.25 0.92
N GLU A 20 10.33 3.13 1.19
CA GLU A 20 11.74 2.85 1.31
C GLU A 20 12.14 2.35 2.72
N LYS A 21 11.17 2.04 3.60
CA LYS A 21 11.40 1.60 5.00
C LYS A 21 12.55 0.61 5.10
N ALA A 22 12.54 -0.50 4.37
CA ALA A 22 13.58 -1.52 4.43
C ALA A 22 14.99 -0.97 4.12
N PHE A 23 15.10 0.00 3.22
CA PHE A 23 16.37 0.58 2.76
C PHE A 23 16.90 1.72 3.65
N VAL A 24 16.02 2.32 4.47
CA VAL A 24 16.36 3.43 5.39
C VAL A 24 16.44 3.00 6.85
N LEU A 25 15.75 1.91 7.23
CA LEU A 25 15.71 1.39 8.60
C LEU A 25 17.12 1.06 9.09
N MET A 26 17.37 1.31 10.39
CA MET A 26 18.65 1.03 11.05
C MET A 26 19.87 1.79 10.48
N ARG A 27 19.63 2.81 9.64
CA ARG A 27 20.66 3.75 9.13
C ARG A 27 20.57 5.13 9.80
N GLY A 28 20.24 5.18 11.09
CA GLY A 28 20.28 6.39 11.90
C GLY A 28 19.10 7.37 11.79
N GLU A 29 17.98 7.01 11.16
CA GLU A 29 16.77 7.85 11.15
C GLU A 29 15.51 7.07 11.51
N SER A 30 14.53 7.78 12.08
CA SER A 30 13.18 7.27 12.31
C SER A 30 12.40 7.24 10.99
N HIS A 31 11.87 6.07 10.63
CA HIS A 31 10.99 5.91 9.46
C HIS A 31 9.67 6.65 9.63
N GLU A 32 9.15 6.75 10.86
CA GLU A 32 7.95 7.54 11.16
C GLU A 32 8.16 9.03 10.82
N ARG A 33 9.37 9.56 11.07
CA ARG A 33 9.70 10.95 10.71
C ARG A 33 9.75 11.14 9.20
N ILE A 34 10.31 10.18 8.48
CA ILE A 34 10.38 10.20 7.00
C ILE A 34 8.96 10.17 6.42
N ALA A 35 8.10 9.30 6.95
CA ALA A 35 6.69 9.22 6.60
C ALA A 35 5.96 10.56 6.86
N ASP A 36 6.15 11.18 8.04
CA ASP A 36 5.52 12.47 8.37
C ASP A 36 6.04 13.62 7.49
N GLU A 37 7.33 13.62 7.15
CA GLU A 37 7.92 14.59 6.22
C GLU A 37 7.31 14.46 4.81
N ALA A 38 7.22 13.23 4.28
CA ALA A 38 6.59 12.97 2.98
C ALA A 38 5.09 13.31 2.99
N ALA A 39 4.36 12.91 4.03
CA ALA A 39 2.94 13.24 4.18
C ALA A 39 2.70 14.76 4.20
N ARG A 40 3.54 15.51 4.92
CA ARG A 40 3.49 16.98 4.96
C ARG A 40 3.79 17.60 3.60
N GLU A 41 4.77 17.08 2.87
CA GLU A 41 5.11 17.58 1.53
C GLU A 41 3.95 17.38 0.54
N ILE A 42 3.26 16.23 0.61
CA ILE A 42 2.21 15.85 -0.34
C ILE A 42 0.85 16.50 0.01
N PHE A 43 0.47 16.47 1.28
CA PHE A 43 -0.87 16.80 1.75
C PHE A 43 -0.92 18.03 2.67
N GLY A 44 0.22 18.68 2.94
CA GLY A 44 0.32 19.76 3.92
C GLY A 44 0.10 19.27 5.34
N GLU A 45 -0.20 20.20 6.25
CA GLU A 45 -0.49 19.85 7.65
C GLU A 45 -1.86 19.18 7.83
N GLU A 46 -2.78 19.33 6.88
CA GLU A 46 -4.18 18.88 7.01
C GLU A 46 -4.31 17.38 7.34
N LEU A 47 -3.49 16.53 6.71
CA LEU A 47 -3.50 15.09 6.96
C LEU A 47 -2.98 14.76 8.37
N LEU A 48 -1.89 15.41 8.79
CA LEU A 48 -1.26 15.18 10.09
C LEU A 48 -2.12 15.75 11.22
N GLU A 49 -2.70 16.93 11.03
CA GLU A 49 -3.67 17.54 11.93
C GLU A 49 -4.89 16.64 12.12
N LEU A 50 -5.46 16.10 11.04
CA LEU A 50 -6.56 15.14 11.15
C LEU A 50 -6.14 13.91 11.96
N ARG A 51 -4.98 13.31 11.66
CA ARG A 51 -4.44 12.15 12.40
C ARG A 51 -4.30 12.42 13.90
N ASP A 52 -3.69 13.55 14.25
CA ASP A 52 -3.26 13.85 15.61
C ASP A 52 -4.37 14.49 16.46
N GLN A 53 -5.30 15.25 15.84
CA GLN A 53 -6.40 15.93 16.55
C GLN A 53 -7.68 15.09 16.60
N THR A 54 -7.89 14.15 15.66
CA THR A 54 -9.07 13.26 15.71
C THR A 54 -8.92 12.25 16.85
N LYS A 55 -9.80 12.35 17.85
CA LYS A 55 -9.77 11.50 19.04
C LYS A 55 -9.70 10.01 18.68
N GLY A 56 -8.58 9.38 19.06
CA GLY A 56 -8.37 7.94 18.92
C GLY A 56 -8.00 7.47 17.50
N LEU A 57 -7.82 8.37 16.53
CA LEU A 57 -7.43 7.99 15.17
C LEU A 57 -5.99 7.46 15.12
N LYS A 58 -5.03 8.17 15.71
CA LYS A 58 -3.64 7.70 15.84
C LYS A 58 -3.55 6.31 16.50
N ASP A 59 -4.33 6.09 17.56
CA ASP A 59 -4.40 4.78 18.21
C ASP A 59 -5.06 3.72 17.32
N ALA A 60 -6.04 4.10 16.49
CA ALA A 60 -6.67 3.19 15.54
C ALA A 60 -5.69 2.77 14.43
N ILE A 61 -4.91 3.72 13.88
CA ILE A 61 -3.85 3.44 12.91
C ILE A 61 -2.80 2.50 13.52
N LYS A 62 -2.35 2.78 14.75
CA LYS A 62 -1.39 1.93 15.45
C LYS A 62 -1.90 0.50 15.69
N ARG A 63 -3.18 0.36 16.07
CA ARG A 63 -3.80 -0.98 16.20
C ARG A 63 -3.95 -1.67 14.85
N ALA A 64 -4.24 -0.91 13.79
CA ALA A 64 -4.37 -1.44 12.45
C ALA A 64 -3.03 -1.96 11.91
N ASP A 65 -1.93 -1.25 12.15
CA ASP A 65 -0.56 -1.74 11.89
C ASP A 65 -0.29 -3.05 12.64
N TRP A 66 -0.66 -3.16 13.91
CA TRP A 66 -0.52 -4.43 14.64
C TRP A 66 -1.34 -5.59 14.04
N PHE A 67 -2.56 -5.32 13.58
CA PHE A 67 -3.36 -6.33 12.90
C PHE A 67 -2.77 -6.71 11.54
N ALA A 68 -2.25 -5.73 10.77
CA ALA A 68 -1.57 -5.99 9.51
C ALA A 68 -0.31 -6.84 9.73
N SER A 69 0.59 -6.40 10.62
CA SER A 69 1.78 -7.16 11.03
C SER A 69 1.45 -8.59 11.48
N GLY A 70 0.37 -8.80 12.24
CA GLY A 70 -0.05 -10.11 12.71
C GLY A 70 -0.66 -11.02 11.62
N ALA A 71 -1.11 -10.44 10.51
CA ALA A 71 -1.59 -11.16 9.33
C ALA A 71 -0.46 -11.45 8.33
N ASP A 72 0.50 -10.54 8.20
CA ASP A 72 1.61 -10.64 7.25
C ASP A 72 2.68 -11.64 7.69
N ARG A 73 2.95 -11.74 9.00
CA ARG A 73 4.08 -12.53 9.51
C ARG A 73 3.84 -13.16 10.89
N PRO A 74 4.61 -14.19 11.25
CA PRO A 74 4.60 -14.74 12.61
C PRO A 74 5.00 -13.72 13.67
N ASN A 75 4.47 -13.90 14.88
CA ASN A 75 4.89 -13.14 16.05
C ASN A 75 6.33 -13.52 16.44
N LEU A 76 7.25 -12.57 16.33
CA LEU A 76 8.63 -12.73 16.75
C LEU A 76 8.79 -12.36 18.24
N PRO A 77 9.69 -13.00 18.99
CA PRO A 77 10.04 -12.58 20.35
C PRO A 77 10.47 -11.11 20.39
N ARG A 78 10.21 -10.41 21.50
CA ARG A 78 10.61 -8.99 21.66
C ARG A 78 12.12 -8.78 21.51
N ASP A 79 12.91 -9.76 21.95
CA ASP A 79 14.37 -9.73 21.92
C ASP A 79 14.93 -10.28 20.60
N PHE A 80 14.05 -10.57 19.63
CA PHE A 80 14.46 -10.91 18.27
C PHE A 80 15.01 -9.63 17.63
N GLY A 81 16.35 -9.56 17.53
CA GLY A 81 17.08 -8.39 17.08
C GLY A 81 16.63 -7.86 15.71
N GLY A 82 17.07 -6.64 15.39
CA GLY A 82 16.83 -6.07 14.07
C GLY A 82 17.60 -6.79 12.98
N ALA A 83 17.02 -6.83 11.78
CA ALA A 83 17.70 -7.29 10.56
C ALA A 83 17.97 -6.06 9.68
N PRO A 84 19.20 -5.52 9.63
CA PRO A 84 19.53 -4.45 8.70
C PRO A 84 19.46 -5.00 7.27
N PHE A 85 18.35 -4.71 6.57
CA PHE A 85 18.09 -5.24 5.23
C PHE A 85 19.22 -4.90 4.26
N TRP A 86 19.80 -3.70 4.39
CA TRP A 86 20.86 -3.20 3.53
C TRP A 86 22.15 -4.05 3.56
N ASP A 87 22.43 -4.75 4.66
CA ASP A 87 23.62 -5.59 4.77
C ASP A 87 23.49 -6.85 3.91
N LYS A 88 22.25 -7.34 3.74
CA LYS A 88 21.94 -8.54 2.99
C LYS A 88 20.55 -8.43 2.35
N PRO A 89 20.39 -7.58 1.31
CA PRO A 89 19.08 -7.28 0.75
C PRO A 89 18.58 -8.49 -0.04
N GLU A 90 17.75 -9.29 0.62
CA GLU A 90 17.19 -10.53 0.10
C GLU A 90 15.70 -10.56 0.35
N ILE A 91 14.93 -10.78 -0.71
CA ILE A 91 13.51 -11.08 -0.61
C ILE A 91 13.29 -12.59 -0.70
N VAL A 92 12.25 -13.09 -0.06
CA VAL A 92 11.93 -14.51 -0.02
C VAL A 92 10.60 -14.72 -0.73
N HIS A 93 10.57 -15.59 -1.74
CA HIS A 93 9.32 -15.88 -2.41
C HIS A 93 8.35 -16.60 -1.44
N PRO A 94 7.14 -16.08 -1.18
CA PRO A 94 6.28 -16.55 -0.08
C PRO A 94 5.84 -18.03 -0.23
N LEU A 95 5.62 -18.51 -1.46
CA LEU A 95 5.21 -19.91 -1.68
C LEU A 95 6.37 -20.91 -1.73
N THR A 96 7.53 -20.54 -2.30
CA THR A 96 8.63 -21.49 -2.55
C THR A 96 9.73 -21.41 -1.49
N GLY A 97 9.75 -20.34 -0.68
CA GLY A 97 10.83 -20.05 0.25
C GLY A 97 12.16 -19.69 -0.44
N LYS A 98 12.18 -19.54 -1.77
CA LYS A 98 13.39 -19.20 -2.51
C LYS A 98 13.83 -17.77 -2.19
N ALA A 99 15.04 -17.63 -1.67
CA ALA A 99 15.68 -16.33 -1.52
C ALA A 99 16.13 -15.78 -2.87
N ILE A 100 15.85 -14.50 -3.10
CA ILE A 100 16.27 -13.72 -4.25
C ILE A 100 17.06 -12.54 -3.70
N ARG A 101 18.35 -12.49 -4.02
CA ARG A 101 19.22 -11.38 -3.63
C ARG A 101 18.97 -10.19 -4.56
N LEU A 102 18.80 -9.02 -3.98
CA LEU A 102 18.77 -7.75 -4.69
C LEU A 102 20.22 -7.28 -4.82
N ASP A 103 20.83 -7.56 -5.97
CA ASP A 103 22.20 -7.14 -6.27
C ASP A 103 22.27 -5.67 -6.70
N GLU A 104 23.48 -5.18 -6.95
CA GLU A 104 23.72 -3.80 -7.41
C GLU A 104 23.04 -3.49 -8.75
N ASP A 105 22.83 -4.50 -9.60
CA ASP A 105 22.12 -4.32 -10.87
C ASP A 105 20.62 -4.04 -10.65
N LEU A 106 20.03 -4.64 -9.60
CA LEU A 106 18.64 -4.44 -9.22
C LEU A 106 18.42 -3.23 -8.31
N LEU A 107 19.33 -2.98 -7.37
CA LEU A 107 19.22 -1.88 -6.42
C LEU A 107 19.73 -0.56 -6.99
N GLY A 108 20.71 -0.62 -7.90
CA GLY A 108 21.55 0.50 -8.31
C GLY A 108 22.43 1.06 -7.19
N ASP A 109 23.35 1.94 -7.56
CA ASP A 109 24.14 2.73 -6.60
C ASP A 109 23.36 3.99 -6.23
N PHE A 110 22.43 3.84 -5.28
CA PHE A 110 21.61 4.91 -4.74
C PHE A 110 21.83 5.04 -3.24
N SER A 111 21.96 6.29 -2.80
CA SER A 111 22.02 6.68 -1.42
C SER A 111 20.65 6.60 -0.75
N LYS A 112 20.66 6.59 0.60
CA LYS A 112 19.46 6.66 1.42
C LYS A 112 18.57 7.86 1.05
N ASP A 113 19.17 9.01 0.79
CA ASP A 113 18.45 10.25 0.47
C ASP A 113 17.94 10.29 -0.96
N GLU A 114 18.52 9.52 -1.88
CA GLU A 114 17.94 9.27 -3.20
C GLU A 114 16.66 8.44 -3.08
N PHE A 115 16.65 7.36 -2.28
CA PHE A 115 15.42 6.56 -2.08
C PHE A 115 14.27 7.38 -1.50
N LYS A 116 14.54 8.18 -0.46
CA LYS A 116 13.53 9.05 0.14
C LYS A 116 12.93 10.00 -0.89
N ARG A 117 13.79 10.69 -1.66
CA ARG A 117 13.36 11.65 -2.67
C ARG A 117 12.54 10.98 -3.78
N MET A 118 12.96 9.81 -4.26
CA MET A 118 12.24 9.08 -5.31
C MET A 118 10.88 8.58 -4.82
N SER A 119 10.82 8.02 -3.61
CA SER A 119 9.58 7.55 -3.00
C SER A 119 8.59 8.70 -2.75
N ALA A 120 9.06 9.79 -2.13
CA ALA A 120 8.25 10.98 -1.88
C ALA A 120 7.75 11.61 -3.20
N ALA A 121 8.63 11.78 -4.19
CA ALA A 121 8.26 12.33 -5.50
C ALA A 121 7.23 11.45 -6.23
N HIS A 122 7.38 10.13 -6.18
CA HIS A 122 6.43 9.19 -6.77
C HIS A 122 5.05 9.30 -6.13
N LEU A 123 4.97 9.25 -4.79
CA LEU A 123 3.70 9.39 -4.06
C LEU A 123 3.07 10.77 -4.26
N ALA A 124 3.89 11.83 -4.27
CA ALA A 124 3.45 13.19 -4.55
C ALA A 124 2.83 13.31 -5.95
N ARG A 125 3.47 12.71 -6.97
CA ARG A 125 2.93 12.70 -8.35
C ARG A 125 1.56 12.06 -8.41
N LEU A 126 1.37 10.92 -7.73
CA LEU A 126 0.09 10.22 -7.71
C LEU A 126 -1.00 11.02 -7.00
N ALA A 127 -0.71 11.56 -5.81
CA ALA A 127 -1.67 12.35 -5.04
C ALA A 127 -2.02 13.68 -5.71
N ASN A 128 -1.01 14.45 -6.17
CA ASN A 128 -1.22 15.76 -6.77
C ASN A 128 -1.92 15.70 -8.13
N SER A 129 -1.97 14.53 -8.79
CA SER A 129 -2.80 14.33 -10.00
C SER A 129 -4.31 14.52 -9.73
N PHE A 130 -4.71 14.50 -8.46
CA PHE A 130 -6.10 14.67 -8.01
C PHE A 130 -6.29 15.89 -7.11
N ARG A 131 -5.37 16.86 -7.21
CA ARG A 131 -5.48 18.15 -6.54
C ARG A 131 -6.08 19.19 -7.49
N GLU A 132 -6.90 20.11 -6.99
CA GLU A 132 -7.36 21.24 -7.78
C GLU A 132 -6.16 22.06 -8.33
N ASN A 133 -6.25 22.54 -9.57
CA ASN A 133 -5.16 23.23 -10.28
C ASN A 133 -4.84 24.65 -9.74
N SER A 134 -5.37 25.03 -8.57
CA SER A 134 -5.08 26.28 -7.87
C SER A 134 -3.97 26.08 -6.84
N GLU A 135 -3.14 27.11 -6.62
CA GLU A 135 -2.23 27.10 -5.47
C GLU A 135 -3.06 26.95 -4.18
N GLY A 136 -2.79 25.90 -3.41
CA GLY A 136 -3.57 25.60 -2.21
C GLY A 136 -4.89 24.86 -2.46
N GLY A 137 -5.13 24.37 -3.68
CA GLY A 137 -6.32 23.58 -4.02
C GLY A 137 -6.46 22.31 -3.17
N ASP A 138 -7.72 21.95 -2.84
CA ASP A 138 -8.04 20.73 -2.06
C ASP A 138 -7.79 19.48 -2.92
N HIS A 139 -7.52 18.36 -2.24
CA HIS A 139 -7.39 17.06 -2.88
C HIS A 139 -8.76 16.39 -3.00
N ASP A 140 -9.03 15.71 -4.12
CA ASP A 140 -10.00 14.61 -4.10
C ASP A 140 -9.37 13.45 -3.35
N TRP A 141 -9.54 13.45 -2.02
CA TRP A 141 -8.97 12.46 -1.10
C TRP A 141 -9.30 11.01 -1.47
N ARG A 142 -10.49 10.78 -2.06
CA ARG A 142 -10.88 9.44 -2.50
C ARG A 142 -10.07 9.04 -3.73
N ALA A 143 -9.99 9.91 -4.72
CA ALA A 143 -9.24 9.63 -5.94
C ALA A 143 -7.72 9.53 -5.68
N ALA A 144 -7.19 10.40 -4.82
CA ALA A 144 -5.80 10.33 -4.35
C ALA A 144 -5.51 9.00 -3.66
N PHE A 145 -6.38 8.54 -2.75
CA PHE A 145 -6.23 7.22 -2.13
C PHE A 145 -6.23 6.07 -3.15
N PHE A 146 -7.16 6.10 -4.11
CA PHE A 146 -7.23 5.09 -5.18
C PHE A 146 -5.95 5.09 -6.02
N ALA A 147 -5.38 6.26 -6.30
CA ALA A 147 -4.15 6.38 -7.07
C ALA A 147 -2.94 5.85 -6.30
N LEU A 148 -2.79 6.22 -5.02
CA LEU A 148 -1.74 5.72 -4.14
C LEU A 148 -1.79 4.19 -4.03
N TRP A 149 -2.97 3.63 -3.78
CA TRP A 149 -3.16 2.19 -3.66
C TRP A 149 -2.90 1.46 -4.99
N ARG A 150 -3.45 1.95 -6.11
CA ARG A 150 -3.39 1.23 -7.38
C ARG A 150 -2.05 1.34 -8.07
N TYR A 151 -1.40 2.51 -7.94
CA TYR A 151 -0.23 2.87 -8.73
C TYR A 151 1.01 3.12 -7.90
N GLY A 152 0.96 2.90 -6.57
CA GLY A 152 2.12 2.99 -5.70
C GLY A 152 3.22 1.99 -6.05
N ASP A 153 2.91 0.91 -6.77
CA ASP A 153 3.88 -0.06 -7.28
C ASP A 153 4.40 0.28 -8.69
N GLU A 154 3.91 1.35 -9.33
CA GLU A 154 4.30 1.68 -10.69
C GLU A 154 5.73 2.21 -10.77
N VAL A 155 6.41 1.83 -11.84
CA VAL A 155 7.72 2.41 -12.17
C VAL A 155 7.49 3.84 -12.67
N SER A 156 7.90 4.86 -11.91
CA SER A 156 7.99 6.22 -12.45
C SER A 156 8.96 6.22 -13.64
N VAL A 157 8.44 6.25 -14.86
CA VAL A 157 9.24 6.40 -16.09
C VAL A 157 9.76 7.85 -16.15
N GLY A 158 10.76 8.22 -15.34
CA GLY A 158 11.26 9.60 -15.44
C GLY A 158 12.34 10.09 -14.48
N GLU A 159 12.58 9.45 -13.34
CA GLU A 159 13.19 10.19 -12.22
C GLU A 159 14.68 9.96 -11.98
N SER A 160 15.36 9.13 -12.77
CA SER A 160 16.83 9.16 -12.79
C SER A 160 17.32 10.26 -13.71
N SER A 161 18.07 11.23 -13.16
CA SER A 161 18.81 12.23 -13.92
C SER A 161 19.87 11.59 -14.83
N ASP A 162 20.30 10.37 -14.51
CA ASP A 162 21.22 9.57 -15.29
C ASP A 162 20.46 8.52 -16.13
N LYS A 163 20.48 8.69 -17.45
CA LYS A 163 19.86 7.75 -18.41
C LYS A 163 20.52 6.38 -18.41
N ASN A 164 21.73 6.24 -17.84
CA ASN A 164 22.50 5.01 -17.80
C ASN A 164 22.30 4.21 -16.51
N LYS A 165 21.69 4.79 -15.46
CA LYS A 165 21.33 4.03 -14.26
C LYS A 165 20.01 3.28 -14.49
N PRO A 166 19.92 1.98 -14.12
CA PRO A 166 18.63 1.32 -14.03
C PRO A 166 17.71 2.15 -13.12
N LYS A 167 16.42 2.22 -13.44
CA LYS A 167 15.42 2.87 -12.59
C LYS A 167 14.88 1.78 -11.66
N PRO A 168 15.44 1.60 -10.46
CA PRO A 168 15.03 0.48 -9.65
C PRO A 168 13.64 0.80 -9.12
N ASN A 169 12.69 -0.09 -9.39
CA ASN A 169 11.39 -0.03 -8.73
C ASN A 169 11.52 -0.74 -7.39
N LEU A 170 12.19 -0.03 -6.48
CA LEU A 170 12.64 -0.59 -5.21
C LEU A 170 11.50 -0.89 -4.28
N TRP A 171 10.46 -0.07 -4.30
CA TRP A 171 9.29 -0.26 -3.45
C TRP A 171 8.42 -1.43 -3.88
N ARG A 172 8.42 -1.81 -5.16
CA ARG A 172 7.77 -3.06 -5.61
C ARG A 172 8.39 -4.32 -5.00
N VAL A 173 9.66 -4.25 -4.61
CA VAL A 173 10.40 -5.36 -4.00
C VAL A 173 10.84 -5.07 -2.56
N SER A 174 10.41 -3.95 -1.99
CA SER A 174 10.76 -3.55 -0.63
C SER A 174 9.92 -4.38 0.34
N PRO A 175 10.54 -5.19 1.22
CA PRO A 175 9.76 -5.93 2.20
C PRO A 175 9.21 -5.01 3.28
N ALA A 176 8.03 -5.31 3.81
CA ALA A 176 7.50 -4.53 4.94
C ALA A 176 8.28 -4.77 6.24
N ASP A 177 8.81 -5.98 6.40
CA ASP A 177 9.65 -6.39 7.53
C ASP A 177 10.93 -7.07 7.04
N SER A 178 12.08 -6.49 7.38
CA SER A 178 13.39 -7.01 6.98
C SER A 178 13.74 -8.35 7.60
N ARG A 179 13.08 -8.75 8.69
CA ARG A 179 13.29 -10.04 9.38
C ARG A 179 12.51 -11.18 8.71
N THR A 180 11.42 -10.84 8.03
CA THR A 180 10.56 -11.77 7.27
C THR A 180 10.29 -11.14 5.91
N PRO A 181 11.27 -11.10 4.99
CA PRO A 181 11.19 -10.32 3.77
C PRO A 181 10.42 -11.07 2.65
N ASP A 182 9.25 -11.61 2.98
CA ASP A 182 8.40 -12.42 2.09
C ASP A 182 7.09 -11.74 1.64
N HIS A 183 6.84 -10.54 2.15
CA HIS A 183 5.70 -9.70 1.81
C HIS A 183 6.16 -8.26 1.56
N GLY A 184 5.53 -7.61 0.58
CA GLY A 184 5.89 -6.25 0.19
C GLY A 184 5.32 -5.19 1.15
N ILE A 185 5.97 -4.03 1.15
CA ILE A 185 5.54 -2.88 1.95
C ILE A 185 4.15 -2.38 1.52
N LEU A 186 3.81 -2.41 0.24
CA LEU A 186 2.53 -1.89 -0.25
C LEU A 186 1.35 -2.77 0.18
N GLU A 187 1.52 -4.09 0.24
CA GLU A 187 0.52 -5.01 0.79
C GLU A 187 0.27 -4.72 2.27
N HIS A 188 1.34 -4.55 3.05
CA HIS A 188 1.26 -4.20 4.46
C HIS A 188 0.53 -2.86 4.69
N LEU A 189 0.90 -1.82 3.93
CA LEU A 189 0.27 -0.50 4.00
C LEU A 189 -1.21 -0.55 3.60
N SER A 190 -1.55 -1.34 2.57
CA SER A 190 -2.93 -1.57 2.14
C SER A 190 -3.74 -2.22 3.26
N LEU A 191 -3.18 -3.23 3.92
CA LEU A 191 -3.85 -3.95 5.01
C LEU A 191 -4.03 -3.07 6.26
N ALA A 192 -3.02 -2.27 6.62
CA ALA A 192 -3.12 -1.28 7.69
C ALA A 192 -4.19 -0.21 7.39
N SER A 193 -4.29 0.22 6.13
CA SER A 193 -5.34 1.15 5.68
C SER A 193 -6.74 0.54 5.77
N ALA A 194 -6.89 -0.72 5.33
CA ALA A 194 -8.16 -1.44 5.39
C ALA A 194 -8.63 -1.63 6.84
N PHE A 195 -7.74 -2.08 7.73
CA PHE A 195 -8.04 -2.22 9.16
C PHE A 195 -8.36 -0.87 9.82
N THR A 196 -7.67 0.21 9.43
CA THR A 196 -7.99 1.56 9.92
C THR A 196 -9.41 1.94 9.52
N GLY A 197 -9.73 1.87 8.22
CA GLY A 197 -11.06 2.22 7.70
C GLY A 197 -12.19 1.40 8.34
N ALA A 198 -11.97 0.10 8.55
CA ALA A 198 -12.92 -0.79 9.19
C ALA A 198 -13.09 -0.54 10.70
N SER A 199 -12.09 0.06 11.35
CA SER A 199 -12.09 0.34 12.80
C SER A 199 -12.59 1.75 13.15
N LEU A 200 -12.77 2.64 12.15
CA LEU A 200 -13.24 4.00 12.38
C LEU A 200 -14.59 4.02 13.10
N SER A 201 -14.81 5.05 13.91
CA SER A 201 -15.99 5.21 14.76
C SER A 201 -16.21 4.07 15.77
N GLY A 202 -15.13 3.39 16.20
CA GLY A 202 -15.18 2.33 17.21
C GLY A 202 -15.73 1.00 16.70
N LYS A 203 -15.82 0.83 15.38
CA LYS A 203 -16.20 -0.44 14.76
C LYS A 203 -15.07 -1.46 14.88
N ARG A 204 -15.40 -2.73 14.64
CA ARG A 204 -14.43 -3.82 14.59
C ARG A 204 -14.29 -4.32 13.15
N PRO A 205 -13.07 -4.57 12.66
CA PRO A 205 -12.87 -5.24 11.39
C PRO A 205 -13.57 -6.60 11.35
N ALA A 206 -14.09 -6.96 10.18
CA ALA A 206 -14.70 -8.25 9.91
C ALA A 206 -14.28 -8.75 8.54
N LEU A 207 -14.10 -10.06 8.41
CA LEU A 207 -13.85 -10.71 7.13
C LEU A 207 -15.18 -11.07 6.49
N LEU A 208 -15.40 -10.60 5.26
CA LEU A 208 -16.59 -10.91 4.46
C LEU A 208 -16.20 -11.93 3.38
N LEU A 209 -16.79 -13.12 3.43
CA LEU A 209 -16.65 -14.12 2.39
C LEU A 209 -17.91 -14.12 1.51
N VAL A 210 -17.74 -13.86 0.22
CA VAL A 210 -18.81 -13.96 -0.78
C VAL A 210 -18.43 -15.02 -1.80
N SER A 211 -19.37 -15.90 -2.15
CA SER A 211 -19.17 -16.93 -3.16
C SER A 211 -20.32 -16.91 -4.16
N PHE A 212 -19.98 -16.95 -5.44
CA PHE A 212 -20.93 -17.13 -6.54
C PHE A 212 -20.79 -18.54 -7.08
N GLY A 213 -21.89 -19.29 -7.18
CA GLY A 213 -21.87 -20.64 -7.70
C GLY A 213 -23.26 -21.18 -8.05
N PRO A 214 -23.32 -22.28 -8.82
CA PRO A 214 -22.18 -23.09 -9.29
C PRO A 214 -21.53 -22.57 -10.59
N VAL A 215 -20.23 -22.23 -10.55
CA VAL A 215 -19.48 -21.71 -11.71
C VAL A 215 -19.38 -22.73 -12.85
N GLN A 216 -18.95 -23.96 -12.53
CA GLN A 216 -18.74 -25.00 -13.54
C GLN A 216 -20.05 -25.40 -14.22
N GLY A 217 -21.12 -25.56 -13.43
CA GLY A 217 -22.46 -25.87 -13.97
C GLY A 217 -22.96 -24.78 -14.90
N PHE A 218 -22.79 -23.50 -14.54
CA PHE A 218 -23.19 -22.40 -15.39
C PHE A 218 -22.40 -22.33 -16.71
N ILE A 219 -21.08 -22.52 -16.64
CA ILE A 219 -20.20 -22.45 -17.82
C ILE A 219 -20.42 -23.65 -18.76
N ALA A 220 -20.68 -24.83 -18.22
CA ALA A 220 -20.85 -26.06 -18.99
C ALA A 220 -22.08 -26.05 -19.93
N GLU A 221 -23.07 -25.18 -19.69
CA GLU A 221 -24.26 -25.06 -20.54
C GLU A 221 -23.97 -24.38 -21.89
N ALA A 222 -22.77 -23.83 -22.09
CA ALA A 222 -22.36 -23.20 -23.33
C ALA A 222 -22.37 -24.20 -24.51
N ARG A 223 -23.06 -23.84 -25.61
CA ARG A 223 -23.10 -24.66 -26.83
C ARG A 223 -22.15 -24.17 -27.91
N LYS A 224 -21.68 -22.93 -27.79
CA LYS A 224 -20.72 -22.27 -28.69
C LYS A 224 -19.63 -21.57 -27.88
N MET A 225 -18.49 -21.31 -28.51
CA MET A 225 -17.38 -20.55 -27.91
C MET A 225 -17.80 -19.16 -27.43
N ASN A 226 -18.72 -18.50 -28.16
CA ASN A 226 -19.26 -17.20 -27.73
C ASN A 226 -20.10 -17.32 -26.45
N ASP A 227 -20.86 -18.40 -26.28
CA ASP A 227 -21.66 -18.65 -25.07
C ASP A 227 -20.71 -18.90 -23.88
N LEU A 228 -19.63 -19.65 -24.12
CA LEU A 228 -18.59 -19.93 -23.13
C LEU A 228 -17.92 -18.64 -22.66
N TRP A 229 -17.49 -17.80 -23.60
CA TRP A 229 -16.90 -16.49 -23.29
C TRP A 229 -17.90 -15.60 -22.56
N ALA A 230 -19.13 -15.47 -23.07
CA ALA A 230 -20.16 -14.62 -22.48
C ALA A 230 -20.53 -15.07 -21.06
N GLY A 231 -20.65 -16.38 -20.83
CA GLY A 231 -20.90 -16.95 -19.52
C GLY A 231 -19.78 -16.64 -18.52
N SER A 232 -18.53 -16.86 -18.93
CA SER A 232 -17.36 -16.52 -18.09
C SER A 232 -17.27 -15.01 -17.81
N HIS A 233 -17.52 -14.18 -18.81
CA HIS A 233 -17.49 -12.73 -18.68
C HIS A 233 -18.60 -12.22 -17.76
N LEU A 234 -19.81 -12.76 -17.87
CA LEU A 234 -20.94 -12.40 -17.00
C LEU A 234 -20.64 -12.71 -15.53
N LEU A 235 -20.07 -13.88 -15.24
CA LEU A 235 -19.67 -14.23 -13.87
C LEU A 235 -18.63 -13.26 -13.33
N SER A 236 -17.61 -12.92 -14.12
CA SER A 236 -16.61 -11.92 -13.74
C SER A 236 -17.24 -10.53 -13.53
N ALA A 237 -18.16 -10.09 -14.39
CA ALA A 237 -18.80 -8.79 -14.31
C ALA A 237 -19.72 -8.65 -13.07
N ILE A 238 -20.48 -9.69 -12.73
CA ILE A 238 -21.30 -9.72 -11.51
C ILE A 238 -20.40 -9.70 -10.28
N THR A 239 -19.33 -10.50 -10.28
CA THR A 239 -18.36 -10.53 -9.18
C THR A 239 -17.69 -9.16 -8.99
N PHE A 240 -17.24 -8.55 -10.09
CA PHE A 240 -16.68 -7.20 -10.07
C PHE A 240 -17.69 -6.17 -9.57
N SER A 241 -18.97 -6.27 -9.96
CA SER A 241 -20.00 -5.34 -9.48
C SER A 241 -20.19 -5.44 -7.97
N ALA A 242 -20.15 -6.65 -7.40
CA ALA A 242 -20.21 -6.85 -5.95
C ALA A 242 -18.95 -6.29 -5.25
N ILE A 243 -17.76 -6.57 -5.80
CA ILE A 243 -16.48 -6.03 -5.31
C ILE A 243 -16.49 -4.50 -5.35
N TRP A 244 -16.98 -3.91 -6.44
CA TRP A 244 -17.02 -2.47 -6.64
C TRP A 244 -17.89 -1.75 -5.60
N GLU A 245 -18.98 -2.37 -5.15
CA GLU A 245 -19.79 -1.84 -4.06
C GLU A 245 -19.01 -1.71 -2.74
N VAL A 246 -18.11 -2.65 -2.46
CA VAL A 246 -17.19 -2.60 -1.32
C VAL A 246 -16.12 -1.55 -1.57
N ALA A 247 -15.40 -1.66 -2.69
CA ALA A 247 -14.29 -0.79 -3.04
C ALA A 247 -14.68 0.70 -3.07
N ARG A 248 -15.85 1.03 -3.63
CA ARG A 248 -16.29 2.43 -3.75
C ARG A 248 -16.63 3.07 -2.41
N ARG A 249 -17.07 2.28 -1.42
CA ARG A 249 -17.49 2.73 -0.09
C ARG A 249 -16.37 2.69 0.94
N TYR A 250 -15.55 1.64 0.90
CA TYR A 250 -14.57 1.35 1.94
C TYR A 250 -13.12 1.44 1.45
N GLY A 251 -12.91 1.56 0.14
CA GLY A 251 -11.58 1.55 -0.50
C GLY A 251 -11.28 0.21 -1.15
N PRO A 252 -10.50 0.19 -2.25
CA PRO A 252 -10.15 -1.04 -2.96
C PRO A 252 -9.27 -1.99 -2.15
N ASP A 253 -8.52 -1.48 -1.18
CA ASP A 253 -7.75 -2.21 -0.18
C ASP A 253 -8.62 -3.00 0.83
N ALA A 254 -9.93 -2.75 0.88
CA ALA A 254 -10.86 -3.50 1.73
C ALA A 254 -11.42 -4.78 1.06
N VAL A 255 -10.90 -5.15 -0.12
CA VAL A 255 -11.31 -6.31 -0.92
C VAL A 255 -10.25 -7.39 -0.86
#